data_AF-A0AAU4CMZ0-F1
#
_entry.id   AF-A0AAU4CMZ0-F1
#
_cell.length_a   1.000
_cell.length_b   1.000
_cell.length_c   1.000
_cell.angle_alpha   90.00
_cell.angle_beta   90.00
_cell.angle_gamma   90.00
#
_symmetry.space_group_name_H-M   'P 1'
#
loop_
_entity.id
_entity.type
_entity.pdbx_description
1 polymer ?
#
loop_
_entity_poly.entity_id
_entity_poly.type
_entity_poly.pdbx_seq_one_letter_code
_entity_poly.pdbx_strand_id
1 'polypeptide(L)'
;MTMGKQACVRSRKTRQRLTITTVAAILALTACSSTTASNSANNAGSADASAGSSAPVDEKAVATTITRMFLKDIPVETMDPVVQEAMKTAAVKFTPKMESKLQECLTKNVCETGTGSLTIGFPNDNINPWRQTFRAELTAQAISSGQVSRIIYSLGSDVASYLANFKSMIAQRPDIIVMDTIWGAAVLPVVQQAKAAGITVVQVETPVPDAVAKAVDVYAPADLCGAYTDGAKQVAQMVGKPGTYGLYTGVPGNASAAAWQPCLQKGLKDAGWRKSIEGFTQWTPQGMTQAGNSLYASGRAPEAVAYDYTLEYFMAPYLKADRTPPILMSDVVNYAFLKQFKQAQEDGVKATAFVANSRVWYGRIGVTAGIMAKQGQKVDHEVSIPYPMVDISEVMPTYDPAMPANAPVPTLFNAKQAAAVLAAGS
;
A
#
# COMPACT_ATOMS: atom_id res chain seq x y z
N MET A 1 48.85 25.75 -6.37
CA MET A 1 49.87 25.31 -7.36
C MET A 1 49.77 23.79 -7.38
N THR A 2 49.39 23.08 -8.45
CA THR A 2 49.51 23.33 -9.89
C THR A 2 48.44 22.51 -10.62
N MET A 3 47.84 23.10 -11.65
CA MET A 3 46.81 22.52 -12.53
C MET A 3 47.41 21.51 -13.53
N GLY A 4 46.58 20.59 -14.03
CA GLY A 4 46.82 19.82 -15.26
C GLY A 4 45.51 19.22 -15.80
N LYS A 5 44.76 20.00 -16.60
CA LYS A 5 44.64 19.93 -18.07
C LYS A 5 43.60 18.90 -18.59
N GLN A 6 42.42 19.44 -18.88
CA GLN A 6 41.40 18.89 -19.78
C GLN A 6 41.91 18.85 -21.23
N ALA A 7 41.62 17.77 -21.95
CA ALA A 7 41.74 17.70 -23.40
C ALA A 7 40.35 17.67 -24.03
N CYS A 8 40.09 18.70 -24.84
CA CYS A 8 38.92 18.91 -25.66
C CYS A 8 39.11 18.17 -27.00
N VAL A 9 38.15 17.35 -27.42
CA VAL A 9 38.09 16.83 -28.81
C VAL A 9 36.74 17.19 -29.42
N ARG A 10 36.82 17.87 -30.55
CA ARG A 10 35.75 18.56 -31.26
C ARG A 10 35.37 17.76 -32.51
N SER A 11 34.06 17.62 -32.73
CA SER A 11 33.37 17.64 -34.02
C SER A 11 33.72 16.59 -35.10
N ARG A 12 32.72 15.78 -35.48
CA ARG A 12 32.32 15.61 -36.89
C ARG A 12 30.80 15.48 -36.99
N LYS A 13 30.16 16.55 -37.49
CA LYS A 13 28.78 16.56 -37.98
C LYS A 13 28.76 15.95 -39.38
N THR A 14 27.98 14.88 -39.58
CA THR A 14 27.70 14.34 -40.92
C THR A 14 26.26 14.69 -41.27
N ARG A 15 26.12 15.54 -42.29
CA ARG A 15 24.85 15.89 -42.94
C ARG A 15 24.37 14.65 -43.72
N GLN A 16 23.16 14.18 -43.47
CA GLN A 16 22.41 13.36 -44.43
C GLN A 16 21.18 14.13 -44.91
N ARG A 17 21.00 14.09 -46.22
CA ARG A 17 20.03 14.86 -47.01
C ARG A 17 18.66 14.17 -46.99
N LEU A 18 17.64 15.02 -47.01
CA LEU A 18 16.25 14.73 -47.35
C LEU A 18 16.12 13.93 -48.65
N THR A 19 15.16 13.00 -48.68
CA THR A 19 14.40 12.67 -49.88
C THR A 19 12.92 12.60 -49.50
N ILE A 20 12.15 13.53 -50.06
CA ILE A 20 10.70 13.62 -50.00
C ILE A 20 10.17 12.84 -51.21
N THR A 21 9.26 11.90 -51.00
CA THR A 21 8.50 11.26 -52.08
C THR A 21 7.00 11.40 -51.78
N THR A 22 6.40 12.42 -52.39
CA THR A 22 4.96 12.59 -52.58
C THR A 22 4.47 11.70 -53.71
N VAL A 23 3.42 10.91 -53.49
CA VAL A 23 2.53 10.40 -54.54
C VAL A 23 1.09 10.69 -54.12
N ALA A 24 0.38 11.40 -54.99
CA ALA A 24 -1.01 11.79 -54.83
C ALA A 24 -1.92 10.86 -55.65
N ALA A 25 -3.10 10.58 -55.05
CA ALA A 25 -4.45 10.43 -55.59
C ALA A 25 -4.73 9.58 -56.85
N ILE A 26 -5.81 8.78 -56.79
CA ILE A 26 -6.99 8.83 -57.69
C ILE A 26 -8.19 8.13 -57.02
N LEU A 27 -9.37 8.75 -57.19
CA LEU A 27 -10.74 8.37 -56.79
C LEU A 27 -11.42 7.40 -57.79
N ALA A 28 -12.40 6.61 -57.31
CA ALA A 28 -13.77 6.39 -57.87
C ALA A 28 -14.46 5.25 -57.06
N LEU A 29 -15.56 5.42 -56.31
CA LEU A 29 -16.99 5.63 -56.62
C LEU A 29 -17.68 4.56 -57.49
N THR A 30 -18.62 3.81 -56.88
CA THR A 30 -19.93 3.26 -57.36
C THR A 30 -20.39 2.18 -56.35
N ALA A 31 -21.50 2.23 -55.57
CA ALA A 31 -22.93 2.55 -55.73
C ALA A 31 -23.84 1.33 -56.07
N CYS A 32 -24.91 1.20 -55.28
CA CYS A 32 -26.19 0.46 -55.46
C CYS A 32 -26.18 -1.08 -55.25
N SER A 33 -26.87 -1.63 -54.23
CA SER A 33 -28.33 -1.74 -53.96
C SER A 33 -28.98 -2.97 -54.59
N SER A 34 -29.54 -3.87 -53.77
CA SER A 34 -30.83 -4.52 -54.02
C SER A 34 -31.30 -5.35 -52.82
N THR A 35 -32.47 -4.96 -52.32
CA THR A 35 -33.42 -5.66 -51.45
C THR A 35 -33.91 -7.00 -52.01
N THR A 36 -34.04 -8.01 -51.15
CA THR A 36 -35.16 -8.96 -51.21
C THR A 36 -35.49 -9.49 -49.81
N ALA A 37 -36.72 -9.29 -49.37
CA ALA A 37 -37.32 -9.96 -48.23
C ALA A 37 -37.81 -11.35 -48.64
N SER A 38 -37.58 -12.36 -47.81
CA SER A 38 -38.36 -13.60 -47.75
C SER A 38 -38.21 -14.23 -46.36
N ASN A 39 -39.33 -14.39 -45.68
CA ASN A 39 -39.50 -15.11 -44.41
C ASN A 39 -38.95 -16.54 -44.49
N SER A 40 -38.26 -16.99 -43.45
CA SER A 40 -38.43 -18.33 -42.86
C SER A 40 -37.80 -18.40 -41.48
N ALA A 41 -38.59 -18.92 -40.54
CA ALA A 41 -38.26 -19.15 -39.15
C ALA A 41 -37.07 -20.12 -38.97
N ASN A 42 -36.18 -19.83 -38.02
CA ASN A 42 -35.78 -20.73 -36.93
C ASN A 42 -34.54 -20.20 -36.18
N ASN A 43 -34.67 -20.10 -34.86
CA ASN A 43 -33.65 -20.25 -33.82
C ASN A 43 -32.22 -19.77 -34.09
N ALA A 44 -31.86 -18.64 -33.48
CA ALA A 44 -30.75 -18.54 -32.54
C ALA A 44 -30.83 -17.17 -31.85
N GLY A 45 -31.38 -17.14 -30.64
CA GLY A 45 -31.41 -15.94 -29.82
C GLY A 45 -29.99 -15.47 -29.51
N SER A 46 -29.71 -14.24 -29.93
CA SER A 46 -28.53 -13.48 -29.60
C SER A 46 -28.28 -13.51 -28.09
N ALA A 47 -27.14 -14.04 -27.68
CA ALA A 47 -26.63 -13.86 -26.33
C ALA A 47 -26.18 -12.40 -26.19
N ASP A 48 -27.06 -11.56 -25.64
CA ASP A 48 -26.63 -10.37 -24.94
C ASP A 48 -25.71 -10.82 -23.80
N ALA A 49 -24.41 -10.57 -23.98
CA ALA A 49 -23.44 -10.65 -22.90
C ALA A 49 -23.64 -9.43 -21.99
N SER A 50 -24.76 -9.40 -21.26
CA SER A 50 -24.96 -8.47 -20.16
C SER A 50 -24.03 -8.86 -19.01
N ALA A 51 -23.27 -7.87 -18.54
CA ALA A 51 -22.47 -7.80 -17.32
C ALA A 51 -22.63 -8.98 -16.35
N GLY A 52 -21.49 -9.58 -15.99
CA GLY A 52 -21.41 -10.64 -15.00
C GLY A 52 -22.19 -10.29 -13.74
N SER A 53 -23.29 -11.00 -13.52
CA SER A 53 -24.04 -11.00 -12.27
C SER A 53 -23.14 -11.62 -11.19
N SER A 54 -22.33 -10.82 -10.53
CA SER A 54 -21.83 -11.15 -9.19
C SER A 54 -23.06 -11.30 -8.28
N ALA A 55 -23.09 -12.34 -7.46
CA ALA A 55 -24.14 -12.49 -6.45
C ALA A 55 -24.22 -11.19 -5.62
N PRO A 56 -25.42 -10.72 -5.23
CA PRO A 56 -25.55 -9.52 -4.41
C PRO A 56 -24.68 -9.67 -3.16
N VAL A 57 -23.71 -8.77 -3.02
CA VAL A 57 -22.79 -8.76 -1.90
C VAL A 57 -23.59 -8.40 -0.64
N ASP A 58 -23.45 -9.20 0.41
CA ASP A 58 -24.10 -8.96 1.70
C ASP A 58 -23.62 -7.63 2.29
N GLU A 59 -24.51 -6.64 2.37
CA GLU A 59 -24.22 -5.31 2.92
C GLU A 59 -23.65 -5.38 4.33
N LYS A 60 -24.08 -6.35 5.15
CA LYS A 60 -23.55 -6.56 6.49
C LYS A 60 -22.09 -7.04 6.46
N ALA A 61 -21.76 -7.88 5.50
CA ALA A 61 -20.38 -8.33 5.28
C ALA A 61 -19.49 -7.17 4.84
N VAL A 62 -19.99 -6.25 4.00
CA VAL A 62 -19.28 -5.01 3.62
C VAL A 62 -19.04 -4.13 4.83
N ALA A 63 -20.07 -3.84 5.64
CA ALA A 63 -19.92 -3.02 6.85
C ALA A 63 -18.94 -3.63 7.87
N THR A 64 -18.98 -4.96 8.03
CA THR A 64 -18.03 -5.69 8.89
C THR A 64 -16.60 -5.60 8.35
N THR A 65 -16.44 -5.68 7.03
CA THR A 65 -15.15 -5.56 6.34
C THR A 65 -14.57 -4.16 6.53
N ILE A 66 -15.38 -3.12 6.34
CA ILE A 66 -15.00 -1.72 6.59
C ILE A 66 -14.58 -1.50 8.04
N THR A 67 -15.43 -1.88 8.99
CA THR A 67 -15.13 -1.72 10.42
C THR A 67 -13.80 -2.37 10.77
N ARG A 68 -13.56 -3.58 10.25
CA ARG A 68 -12.30 -4.28 10.47
C ARG A 68 -11.11 -3.55 9.85
N MET A 69 -11.21 -3.06 8.61
CA MET A 69 -10.09 -2.46 7.87
C MET A 69 -9.74 -1.05 8.33
N PHE A 70 -10.75 -0.24 8.62
CA PHE A 70 -10.58 1.15 9.02
C PHE A 70 -10.46 1.34 10.53
N LEU A 71 -10.70 0.27 11.31
CA LEU A 71 -10.84 0.30 12.77
C LEU A 71 -11.96 1.22 13.26
N LYS A 72 -12.86 1.62 12.35
CA LYS A 72 -14.02 2.47 12.58
C LYS A 72 -15.14 2.07 11.66
N ASP A 73 -16.37 2.24 12.15
CA ASP A 73 -17.55 2.16 11.32
C ASP A 73 -17.67 3.44 10.48
N ILE A 74 -17.34 3.34 9.20
CA ILE A 74 -17.41 4.44 8.24
C ILE A 74 -18.46 4.06 7.19
N PRO A 75 -19.52 4.86 6.98
CA PRO A 75 -20.54 4.51 6.01
C PRO A 75 -19.96 4.40 4.59
N VAL A 76 -20.21 3.28 3.92
CA VAL A 76 -19.59 2.95 2.62
C VAL A 76 -19.86 4.00 1.55
N GLU A 77 -21.06 4.57 1.55
CA GLU A 77 -21.51 5.59 0.60
C GLU A 77 -20.75 6.91 0.71
N THR A 78 -20.04 7.15 1.83
CA THR A 78 -19.20 8.33 2.03
C THR A 78 -17.78 8.15 1.49
N MET A 79 -17.42 6.93 1.09
CA MET A 79 -16.09 6.60 0.58
C MET A 79 -15.99 6.82 -0.93
N ASP A 80 -14.77 6.97 -1.41
CA ASP A 80 -14.47 6.98 -2.84
C ASP A 80 -15.01 5.71 -3.55
N PRO A 81 -15.58 5.80 -4.76
CA PRO A 81 -16.13 4.65 -5.49
C PRO A 81 -15.16 3.46 -5.64
N VAL A 82 -13.85 3.72 -5.79
CA VAL A 82 -12.83 2.65 -5.83
C VAL A 82 -12.77 1.93 -4.49
N VAL A 83 -12.79 2.68 -3.39
CA VAL A 83 -12.78 2.11 -2.03
C VAL A 83 -14.05 1.30 -1.79
N GLN A 84 -15.21 1.81 -2.20
CA GLN A 84 -16.48 1.08 -2.10
C GLN A 84 -16.40 -0.29 -2.80
N GLU A 85 -15.93 -0.30 -4.04
CA GLU A 85 -15.79 -1.53 -4.83
C GLU A 85 -14.73 -2.47 -4.25
N ALA A 86 -13.65 -1.91 -3.70
CA ALA A 86 -12.62 -2.69 -3.03
C ALA A 86 -13.19 -3.40 -1.80
N MET A 87 -14.02 -2.72 -0.99
CA MET A 87 -14.67 -3.30 0.18
C MET A 87 -15.70 -4.36 -0.20
N LYS A 88 -16.49 -4.12 -1.25
CA LYS A 88 -17.45 -5.11 -1.78
C LYS A 88 -16.75 -6.39 -2.23
N THR A 89 -15.67 -6.25 -3.00
CA THR A 89 -14.86 -7.38 -3.45
C THR A 89 -14.19 -8.10 -2.26
N ALA A 90 -13.70 -7.35 -1.27
CA ALA A 90 -13.06 -7.91 -0.09
C ALA A 90 -14.05 -8.64 0.85
N ALA A 91 -15.33 -8.24 0.84
CA ALA A 91 -16.40 -8.88 1.60
C ALA A 91 -16.89 -10.20 0.99
N VAL A 92 -16.47 -10.53 -0.23
CA VAL A 92 -16.77 -11.83 -0.86
C VAL A 92 -16.23 -12.95 0.02
N LYS A 93 -17.09 -13.93 0.34
CA LYS A 93 -16.71 -15.08 1.18
C LYS A 93 -15.52 -15.83 0.58
N PHE A 94 -14.39 -15.79 1.26
CA PHE A 94 -13.15 -16.44 0.83
C PHE A 94 -13.27 -17.96 0.94
N THR A 95 -13.44 -18.64 -0.19
CA THR A 95 -13.69 -20.09 -0.22
C THR A 95 -12.40 -20.91 0.00
N PRO A 96 -12.50 -22.20 0.39
CA PRO A 96 -11.31 -23.07 0.49
C PRO A 96 -10.48 -23.16 -0.81
N LYS A 97 -11.13 -23.06 -1.97
CA LYS A 97 -10.45 -23.03 -3.28
C LYS A 97 -9.63 -21.74 -3.44
N MET A 98 -10.21 -20.59 -3.07
CA MET A 98 -9.52 -19.30 -3.10
C MET A 98 -8.35 -19.27 -2.11
N GLU A 99 -8.53 -19.85 -0.93
CA GLU A 99 -7.45 -20.03 0.06
C GLU A 99 -6.31 -20.87 -0.50
N SER A 100 -6.60 -22.04 -1.05
CA SER A 100 -5.58 -22.89 -1.67
C SER A 100 -4.84 -22.15 -2.80
N LYS A 101 -5.56 -21.36 -3.60
CA LYS A 101 -4.95 -20.57 -4.68
C LYS A 101 -4.09 -19.43 -4.14
N LEU A 102 -4.52 -18.75 -3.08
CA LEU A 102 -3.71 -17.72 -2.41
C LEU A 102 -2.38 -18.31 -1.93
N GLN A 103 -2.42 -19.44 -1.22
CA GLN A 103 -1.20 -20.09 -0.72
C GLN A 103 -0.28 -20.52 -1.87
N GLU A 104 -0.84 -21.07 -2.96
CA GLU A 104 -0.06 -21.37 -4.15
C GLU A 104 0.61 -20.12 -4.73
N CYS A 105 -0.14 -19.02 -4.88
CA CYS A 105 0.38 -17.77 -5.45
C CYS A 105 1.53 -17.18 -4.62
N LEU A 106 1.46 -17.25 -3.30
CA LEU A 106 2.46 -16.63 -2.43
C LEU A 106 3.83 -17.31 -2.51
N THR A 107 3.88 -18.58 -2.92
CA THR A 107 5.13 -19.35 -3.10
C THR A 107 5.82 -19.14 -4.45
N LYS A 108 5.22 -18.38 -5.38
CA LYS A 108 5.71 -18.24 -6.75
C LYS A 108 5.94 -16.78 -7.13
N ASN A 109 6.84 -16.53 -8.08
CA ASN A 109 7.01 -15.20 -8.69
C ASN A 109 5.99 -14.91 -9.81
N VAL A 110 5.38 -15.94 -10.39
CA VAL A 110 4.26 -15.82 -11.32
C VAL A 110 3.16 -16.75 -10.85
N CYS A 111 1.95 -16.22 -10.67
CA CYS A 111 0.79 -17.01 -10.30
C CYS A 111 -0.30 -16.91 -11.35
N GLU A 112 -0.78 -18.06 -11.81
CA GLU A 112 -2.04 -18.18 -12.55
C GLU A 112 -3.19 -18.36 -11.55
N THR A 113 -4.09 -17.38 -11.50
CA THR A 113 -5.26 -17.40 -10.60
C THR A 113 -6.30 -18.41 -11.08
N GLY A 114 -6.36 -18.65 -12.40
CA GLY A 114 -7.34 -19.51 -13.06
C GLY A 114 -8.67 -18.82 -13.40
N THR A 115 -8.77 -17.49 -13.31
CA THR A 115 -10.00 -16.73 -13.58
C THR A 115 -9.71 -15.42 -14.30
N GLY A 116 -10.64 -14.93 -15.13
CA GLY A 116 -10.50 -13.60 -15.75
C GLY A 116 -9.47 -13.55 -16.89
N SER A 117 -9.04 -12.34 -17.25
CA SER A 117 -8.16 -12.09 -18.40
C SER A 117 -7.02 -11.12 -18.13
N LEU A 118 -7.13 -10.30 -17.08
CA LEU A 118 -6.16 -9.25 -16.79
C LEU A 118 -4.89 -9.81 -16.15
N THR A 119 -3.72 -9.29 -16.54
CA THR A 119 -2.46 -9.54 -15.82
C THR A 119 -2.10 -8.36 -14.92
N ILE A 120 -1.76 -8.63 -13.66
CA ILE A 120 -1.23 -7.64 -12.71
C ILE A 120 0.26 -7.87 -12.47
N GLY A 121 1.04 -6.80 -12.48
CA GLY A 121 2.39 -6.73 -11.94
C GLY A 121 2.40 -6.08 -10.56
N PHE A 122 3.16 -6.64 -9.61
CA PHE A 122 3.38 -6.09 -8.28
C PHE A 122 4.88 -6.07 -7.93
N PRO A 123 5.57 -4.94 -8.19
CA PRO A 123 6.95 -4.76 -7.78
C PRO A 123 6.98 -4.45 -6.27
N ASN A 124 7.51 -5.39 -5.50
CA ASN A 124 7.56 -5.35 -4.04
C ASN A 124 9.01 -5.31 -3.56
N ASP A 125 9.24 -4.84 -2.35
CA ASP A 125 10.55 -4.84 -1.68
C ASP A 125 10.69 -5.93 -0.59
N ASN A 126 9.59 -6.59 -0.18
CA ASN A 126 9.50 -7.75 0.72
C ASN A 126 10.52 -7.79 1.88
N ILE A 127 10.60 -6.69 2.63
CA ILE A 127 11.58 -6.52 3.71
C ILE A 127 11.08 -6.94 5.11
N ASN A 128 9.77 -7.12 5.31
CA ASN A 128 9.18 -7.37 6.63
C ASN A 128 7.78 -8.05 6.55
N PRO A 129 7.23 -8.53 7.68
CA PRO A 129 5.87 -9.12 7.76
C PRO A 129 4.74 -8.23 7.20
N TRP A 130 4.90 -6.91 7.27
CA TRP A 130 3.96 -5.98 6.68
C TRP A 130 3.91 -6.09 5.16
N ARG A 131 5.07 -6.12 4.49
CA ARG A 131 5.15 -6.29 3.03
C ARG A 131 4.64 -7.66 2.56
N GLN A 132 4.86 -8.70 3.37
CA GLN A 132 4.31 -10.04 3.12
C GLN A 132 2.78 -10.03 3.19
N THR A 133 2.23 -9.39 4.23
CA THR A 133 0.77 -9.26 4.41
C THR A 133 0.16 -8.41 3.30
N PHE A 134 0.80 -7.29 2.93
CA PHE A 134 0.36 -6.44 1.82
C PHE A 134 0.28 -7.18 0.50
N ARG A 135 1.33 -7.95 0.15
CA ARG A 135 1.32 -8.84 -1.02
C ARG A 135 0.15 -9.81 -0.97
N ALA A 136 -0.12 -10.41 0.18
CA ALA A 136 -1.21 -11.35 0.34
C ALA A 136 -2.59 -10.70 0.21
N GLU A 137 -2.81 -9.52 0.79
CA GLU A 137 -4.06 -8.77 0.65
C GLU A 137 -4.33 -8.39 -0.81
N LEU A 138 -3.32 -7.90 -1.52
CA LEU A 138 -3.35 -7.64 -2.96
C LEU A 138 -3.74 -8.90 -3.75
N THR A 139 -3.06 -10.02 -3.46
CA THR A 139 -3.30 -11.31 -4.13
C THR A 139 -4.72 -11.82 -3.87
N ALA A 140 -5.18 -11.72 -2.63
CA ALA A 140 -6.53 -12.12 -2.24
C ALA A 140 -7.59 -11.27 -2.94
N GLN A 141 -7.34 -9.97 -3.14
CA GLN A 141 -8.23 -9.11 -3.93
C GLN A 141 -8.29 -9.53 -5.39
N ALA A 142 -7.13 -9.77 -6.01
CA ALA A 142 -7.05 -10.22 -7.40
C ALA A 142 -7.81 -11.54 -7.61
N ILE A 143 -7.65 -12.51 -6.71
CA ILE A 143 -8.41 -13.77 -6.72
C ILE A 143 -9.92 -13.52 -6.52
N SER A 144 -10.30 -12.68 -5.56
CA SER A 144 -11.71 -12.42 -5.23
C SER A 144 -12.44 -11.64 -6.32
N SER A 145 -11.72 -10.82 -7.09
CA SER A 145 -12.29 -10.10 -8.24
C SER A 145 -12.79 -11.04 -9.34
N GLY A 146 -12.17 -12.21 -9.50
CA GLY A 146 -12.42 -13.12 -10.62
C GLY A 146 -11.96 -12.60 -11.99
N GLN A 147 -11.28 -11.45 -12.06
CA GLN A 147 -10.97 -10.73 -13.31
C GLN A 147 -9.48 -10.79 -13.70
N VAL A 148 -8.62 -11.13 -12.75
CA VAL A 148 -7.17 -11.21 -12.93
C VAL A 148 -6.78 -12.64 -13.19
N SER A 149 -6.23 -12.97 -14.36
CA SER A 149 -5.76 -14.31 -14.75
C SER A 149 -4.37 -14.62 -14.21
N ARG A 150 -3.51 -13.60 -14.15
CA ARG A 150 -2.09 -13.77 -13.86
C ARG A 150 -1.56 -12.65 -13.00
N ILE A 151 -0.72 -12.99 -12.02
CA ILE A 151 -0.02 -12.03 -11.16
C ILE A 151 1.48 -12.27 -11.27
N ILE A 152 2.23 -11.21 -11.54
CA ILE A 152 3.69 -11.20 -11.66
C ILE A 152 4.25 -10.44 -10.44
N TYR A 153 5.03 -11.13 -9.63
CA TYR A 153 5.71 -10.56 -8.49
C TYR A 153 7.19 -10.35 -8.82
N SER A 154 7.76 -9.30 -8.24
CA SER A 154 9.21 -9.15 -8.19
C SER A 154 9.62 -8.60 -6.84
N LEU A 155 10.75 -9.05 -6.31
CA LEU A 155 11.25 -8.67 -4.99
C LEU A 155 12.58 -7.93 -5.12
N GLY A 156 12.64 -6.65 -4.75
CA GLY A 156 13.85 -5.84 -4.74
C GLY A 156 14.02 -5.09 -3.42
N SER A 157 15.01 -5.50 -2.61
CA SER A 157 15.24 -4.98 -1.25
C SER A 157 16.00 -3.65 -1.22
N ASP A 158 16.49 -3.18 -2.36
CA ASP A 158 17.18 -1.90 -2.53
C ASP A 158 16.70 -1.19 -3.80
N VAL A 159 16.96 0.11 -3.91
CA VAL A 159 16.48 0.91 -5.04
C VAL A 159 16.97 0.39 -6.39
N ALA A 160 18.20 -0.12 -6.49
CA ALA A 160 18.74 -0.59 -7.76
C ALA A 160 18.09 -1.91 -8.19
N SER A 161 17.97 -2.88 -7.28
CA SER A 161 17.27 -4.14 -7.55
C SER A 161 15.78 -3.91 -7.81
N TYR A 162 15.13 -3.02 -7.06
CA TYR A 162 13.74 -2.64 -7.30
C TYR A 162 13.52 -2.07 -8.71
N LEU A 163 14.34 -1.10 -9.14
CA LEU A 163 14.23 -0.49 -10.47
C LEU A 163 14.53 -1.49 -11.60
N ALA A 164 15.50 -2.39 -11.42
CA ALA A 164 15.81 -3.44 -12.39
C ALA A 164 14.63 -4.43 -12.53
N ASN A 165 14.07 -4.85 -11.41
CA ASN A 165 12.92 -5.73 -11.35
C ASN A 165 11.66 -5.11 -11.97
N PHE A 166 11.41 -3.82 -11.71
CA PHE A 166 10.32 -3.07 -12.33
C PHE A 166 10.47 -3.08 -13.87
N LYS A 167 11.67 -2.84 -14.40
CA LYS A 167 11.93 -2.90 -15.85
C LYS A 167 11.67 -4.30 -16.43
N SER A 168 12.11 -5.35 -15.73
CA SER A 168 11.83 -6.73 -16.11
C SER A 168 10.33 -7.05 -16.08
N MET A 169 9.57 -6.42 -15.17
CA MET A 169 8.11 -6.52 -15.12
C MET A 169 7.45 -5.81 -16.31
N ILE A 170 7.90 -4.61 -16.65
CA ILE A 170 7.42 -3.88 -17.85
C ILE A 170 7.63 -4.72 -19.11
N ALA A 171 8.78 -5.41 -19.24
CA ALA A 171 9.06 -6.27 -20.38
C ALA A 171 8.08 -7.45 -20.52
N GLN A 172 7.48 -7.91 -19.41
CA GLN A 172 6.44 -8.95 -19.41
C GLN A 172 5.05 -8.43 -19.78
N ARG A 173 4.90 -7.11 -19.97
CA ARG A 173 3.68 -6.40 -20.40
C ARG A 173 2.42 -6.82 -19.61
N PRO A 174 2.39 -6.69 -18.28
CA PRO A 174 1.13 -6.79 -17.54
C PRO A 174 0.15 -5.71 -18.01
N ASP A 175 -1.15 -5.92 -17.81
CA ASP A 175 -2.16 -4.91 -18.10
C ASP A 175 -2.11 -3.76 -17.09
N ILE A 176 -1.83 -4.11 -15.83
CA ILE A 176 -1.84 -3.23 -14.68
C ILE A 176 -0.55 -3.46 -13.89
N ILE A 177 0.09 -2.39 -13.42
CA ILE A 177 1.07 -2.45 -12.34
C ILE A 177 0.48 -1.72 -11.13
N VAL A 178 0.30 -2.46 -10.05
CA VAL A 178 0.02 -1.87 -8.73
C VAL A 178 1.35 -1.76 -8.02
N MET A 179 1.75 -0.57 -7.58
CA MET A 179 2.98 -0.36 -6.85
C MET A 179 2.73 0.35 -5.52
N ASP A 180 3.52 -0.05 -4.54
CA ASP A 180 3.71 0.63 -3.27
C ASP A 180 5.24 0.72 -3.09
N THR A 181 5.76 1.93 -2.91
CA THR A 181 7.20 2.18 -2.97
C THR A 181 7.63 3.26 -2.01
N ILE A 182 8.75 2.99 -1.33
CA ILE A 182 9.43 3.95 -0.44
C ILE A 182 10.51 4.75 -1.16
N TRP A 183 10.77 4.49 -2.44
CA TRP A 183 11.92 5.06 -3.17
C TRP A 183 11.65 6.47 -3.75
N GLY A 184 10.50 7.05 -3.43
CA GLY A 184 10.17 8.45 -3.75
C GLY A 184 10.37 8.78 -5.23
N ALA A 185 11.11 9.86 -5.52
CA ALA A 185 11.33 10.32 -6.90
C ALA A 185 12.11 9.33 -7.79
N ALA A 186 12.84 8.36 -7.22
CA ALA A 186 13.69 7.44 -7.97
C ALA A 186 12.90 6.53 -8.92
N VAL A 187 11.62 6.29 -8.66
CA VAL A 187 10.76 5.43 -9.51
C VAL A 187 10.21 6.14 -10.74
N LEU A 188 10.29 7.48 -10.82
CA LEU A 188 9.68 8.24 -11.90
C LEU A 188 10.04 7.72 -13.31
N PRO A 189 11.31 7.39 -13.62
CA PRO A 189 11.66 6.90 -14.96
C PRO A 189 10.99 5.57 -15.33
N VAL A 190 10.87 4.62 -14.38
CA VAL A 190 10.24 3.32 -14.65
C VAL A 190 8.71 3.44 -14.74
N VAL A 191 8.11 4.37 -13.99
CA VAL A 191 6.68 4.72 -14.12
C VAL A 191 6.39 5.27 -15.51
N GLN A 192 7.19 6.23 -15.98
CA GLN A 192 7.04 6.80 -17.33
C GLN A 192 7.25 5.74 -18.41
N GLN A 193 8.21 4.83 -18.21
CA GLN A 193 8.45 3.71 -19.13
C GLN A 193 7.26 2.75 -19.19
N ALA A 194 6.65 2.40 -18.05
CA ALA A 194 5.47 1.53 -18.00
C ALA A 194 4.29 2.15 -18.76
N LYS A 195 4.04 3.45 -18.57
CA LYS A 195 2.99 4.17 -19.28
C LYS A 195 3.23 4.30 -20.77
N ALA A 196 4.47 4.56 -21.18
CA ALA A 196 4.84 4.55 -22.59
C ALA A 196 4.63 3.17 -23.25
N ALA A 197 4.64 2.09 -22.45
CA ALA A 197 4.31 0.74 -22.89
C ALA A 197 2.81 0.40 -22.85
N GLY A 198 1.94 1.35 -22.49
CA GLY A 198 0.48 1.17 -22.42
C GLY A 198 -0.01 0.39 -21.19
N ILE A 199 0.82 0.29 -20.15
CA ILE A 199 0.48 -0.37 -18.88
C ILE A 199 -0.20 0.65 -17.97
N THR A 200 -1.33 0.28 -17.37
CA THR A 200 -1.99 1.09 -16.35
C THR A 200 -1.17 1.01 -15.05
N VAL A 201 -0.70 2.15 -14.54
CA VAL A 201 0.09 2.21 -13.30
C VAL A 201 -0.74 2.81 -12.18
N VAL A 202 -0.82 2.09 -11.06
CA VAL A 202 -1.49 2.51 -9.83
C VAL A 202 -0.46 2.63 -8.71
N GLN A 203 -0.27 3.81 -8.14
CA GLN A 203 0.49 4.00 -6.90
C GLN A 203 -0.48 3.98 -5.73
N VAL A 204 -0.18 3.18 -4.71
CA VAL A 204 -1.04 3.05 -3.53
C VAL A 204 -0.23 3.09 -2.24
N GLU A 205 -0.89 3.43 -1.13
CA GLU A 205 -0.35 3.40 0.23
C GLU A 205 0.67 4.50 0.52
N THR A 206 1.91 4.36 0.06
CA THR A 206 2.98 5.28 0.44
C THR A 206 2.84 6.56 -0.37
N PRO A 207 2.73 7.74 0.26
CA PRO A 207 2.74 8.99 -0.47
C PRO A 207 4.06 9.17 -1.23
N VAL A 208 3.98 9.68 -2.45
CA VAL A 208 5.14 9.91 -3.32
C VAL A 208 5.20 11.38 -3.74
N PRO A 209 6.37 11.89 -4.17
CA PRO A 209 6.47 13.25 -4.68
C PRO A 209 5.52 13.52 -5.85
N ASP A 210 5.02 14.75 -5.96
CA ASP A 210 4.07 15.20 -7.00
C ASP A 210 4.39 14.74 -8.41
N ALA A 211 5.66 14.72 -8.79
CA ALA A 211 6.08 14.31 -10.13
C ALA A 211 5.75 12.85 -10.42
N VAL A 212 5.83 11.97 -9.41
CA VAL A 212 5.44 10.55 -9.51
C VAL A 212 3.93 10.41 -9.41
N ALA A 213 3.29 11.12 -8.47
CA ALA A 213 1.83 11.09 -8.32
C ALA A 213 1.13 11.48 -9.63
N LYS A 214 1.55 12.57 -10.27
CA LYS A 214 1.02 13.01 -11.59
C LYS A 214 1.38 12.07 -12.74
N ALA A 215 2.42 11.25 -12.59
CA ALA A 215 2.84 10.35 -13.64
C ALA A 215 1.97 9.10 -13.70
N VAL A 216 1.51 8.56 -12.57
CA VAL A 216 0.66 7.35 -12.56
C VAL A 216 -0.74 7.60 -13.12
N ASP A 217 -1.51 6.55 -13.38
CA ASP A 217 -2.89 6.68 -13.84
C ASP A 217 -3.84 6.88 -12.65
N VAL A 218 -3.63 6.14 -11.57
CA VAL A 218 -4.36 6.29 -10.30
C VAL A 218 -3.37 6.39 -9.13
N TYR A 219 -3.61 7.35 -8.25
CA TYR A 219 -2.86 7.61 -7.04
C TYR A 219 -3.78 7.46 -5.82
N ALA A 220 -3.48 6.51 -4.95
CA ALA A 220 -4.31 6.15 -3.80
C ALA A 220 -3.46 6.15 -2.51
N PRO A 221 -2.94 7.31 -2.09
CA PRO A 221 -2.07 7.40 -0.91
C PRO A 221 -2.85 7.25 0.39
N ALA A 222 -2.15 6.85 1.44
CA ALA A 222 -2.61 7.06 2.79
C ALA A 222 -2.39 8.51 3.23
N ASP A 223 -3.32 9.07 4.00
CA ASP A 223 -3.17 10.38 4.63
C ASP A 223 -2.26 10.31 5.87
N LEU A 224 -1.00 9.96 5.66
CA LEU A 224 0.01 9.87 6.70
C LEU A 224 0.20 11.21 7.43
N CYS A 225 0.16 12.33 6.70
CA CYS A 225 0.33 13.65 7.28
C CYS A 225 -0.84 14.01 8.21
N GLY A 226 -2.08 13.78 7.78
CA GLY A 226 -3.28 13.99 8.58
C GLY A 226 -3.28 13.12 9.84
N ALA A 227 -3.03 11.82 9.70
CA ALA A 227 -2.99 10.88 10.82
C ALA A 227 -2.01 11.32 11.92
N TYR A 228 -0.79 11.72 11.56
CA TYR A 228 0.21 12.19 12.52
C TYR A 228 -0.02 13.61 13.03
N THR A 229 -0.74 14.46 12.27
CA THR A 229 -1.24 15.75 12.76
C THR A 229 -2.28 15.54 13.86
N ASP A 230 -3.20 14.60 13.64
CA ASP A 230 -4.20 14.21 14.64
C ASP A 230 -3.55 13.58 15.87
N GLY A 231 -2.57 12.69 15.67
CA GLY A 231 -1.77 12.13 16.75
C GLY A 231 -1.06 13.20 17.58
N ALA A 232 -0.43 14.18 16.93
CA ALA A 232 0.23 15.31 17.61
C ALA A 232 -0.76 16.07 18.52
N LYS A 233 -1.96 16.34 17.99
CA LYS A 233 -3.04 17.02 18.72
C LYS A 233 -3.51 16.19 19.91
N GLN A 234 -3.74 14.89 19.74
CA GLN A 234 -4.17 14.00 20.82
C GLN A 234 -3.13 13.94 21.95
N VAL A 235 -1.84 13.79 21.62
CA VAL A 235 -0.74 13.80 22.60
C VAL A 235 -0.66 15.14 23.33
N ALA A 236 -0.67 16.26 22.61
CA ALA A 236 -0.58 17.58 23.20
C ALA A 236 -1.76 17.88 24.14
N GLN A 237 -2.98 17.49 23.75
CA GLN A 237 -4.18 17.66 24.57
C GLN A 237 -4.15 16.80 25.83
N MET A 238 -3.73 15.54 25.71
CA MET A 238 -3.65 14.62 26.84
C MET A 238 -2.62 15.06 27.89
N VAL A 239 -1.44 15.51 27.45
CA VAL A 239 -0.37 15.92 28.37
C VAL A 239 -0.61 17.32 28.92
N GLY A 240 -1.24 18.21 28.15
CA GLY A 240 -1.65 19.55 28.59
C GLY A 240 -0.51 20.53 28.89
N LYS A 241 0.75 20.16 28.59
CA LYS A 241 1.94 20.99 28.79
C LYS A 241 3.03 20.68 27.75
N PRO A 242 3.98 21.60 27.51
CA PRO A 242 5.16 21.32 26.70
C PRO A 242 5.92 20.08 27.18
N GLY A 243 6.41 19.29 26.23
CA GLY A 243 7.17 18.07 26.49
C GLY A 243 8.25 17.83 25.44
N THR A 244 8.82 16.63 25.48
CA THR A 244 9.79 16.14 24.52
C THR A 244 9.32 14.86 23.87
N TYR A 245 9.78 14.62 22.64
CA TYR A 245 9.44 13.41 21.92
C TYR A 245 10.64 12.75 21.23
N GLY A 246 10.58 11.43 21.13
CA GLY A 246 11.43 10.62 20.27
C GLY A 246 10.79 10.40 18.91
N LEU A 247 11.61 10.39 17.86
CA LEU A 247 11.17 10.21 16.48
C LEU A 247 11.95 9.09 15.81
N TYR A 248 11.29 7.99 15.46
CA TYR A 248 11.95 6.85 14.83
C TYR A 248 11.34 6.57 13.46
N THR A 249 12.15 6.01 12.56
CA THR A 249 11.69 5.46 11.29
C THR A 249 12.53 4.24 10.91
N GLY A 250 12.20 3.58 9.81
CA GLY A 250 12.98 2.46 9.29
C GLY A 250 14.16 2.88 8.42
N VAL A 251 14.05 2.65 7.12
CA VAL A 251 15.15 2.85 6.17
C VAL A 251 15.39 4.35 5.97
N PRO A 252 16.64 4.86 6.10
CA PRO A 252 16.93 6.27 5.88
C PRO A 252 16.47 6.77 4.50
N GLY A 253 15.81 7.93 4.48
CA GLY A 253 15.36 8.58 3.24
C GLY A 253 14.10 7.97 2.61
N ASN A 254 13.41 7.06 3.30
CA ASN A 254 12.15 6.49 2.81
C ASN A 254 11.05 7.56 2.62
N ALA A 255 10.20 7.37 1.62
CA ALA A 255 9.14 8.31 1.27
C ALA A 255 8.06 8.45 2.35
N SER A 256 7.77 7.38 3.12
CA SER A 256 6.78 7.42 4.20
C SER A 256 7.18 8.44 5.28
N ALA A 257 8.43 8.39 5.75
CA ALA A 257 9.00 9.35 6.70
C ALA A 257 8.97 10.80 6.20
N ALA A 258 9.26 10.99 4.90
CA ALA A 258 9.17 12.30 4.28
C ALA A 258 7.73 12.88 4.31
N ALA A 259 6.71 12.01 4.30
CA ALA A 259 5.31 12.40 4.36
C ALA A 259 4.83 12.72 5.79
N TRP A 260 5.14 11.87 6.78
CA TRP A 260 4.54 12.03 8.11
C TRP A 260 5.36 12.87 9.10
N GLN A 261 6.69 12.78 9.06
CA GLN A 261 7.53 13.42 10.09
C GLN A 261 7.36 14.93 10.14
N PRO A 262 7.36 15.68 9.01
CA PRO A 262 7.17 17.13 9.06
C PRO A 262 5.84 17.53 9.69
N CYS A 263 4.78 16.73 9.48
CA CYS A 263 3.44 17.00 9.99
C CYS A 263 3.35 16.78 11.50
N LEU A 264 3.88 15.65 12.01
CA LEU A 264 4.00 15.42 13.45
C LEU A 264 4.83 16.52 14.12
N GLN A 265 6.02 16.80 13.56
CA GLN A 265 6.95 17.77 14.13
C GLN A 265 6.32 19.16 14.19
N LYS A 266 5.59 19.57 13.14
CA LYS A 266 4.85 20.83 13.12
C LYS A 266 3.78 20.85 14.22
N GLY A 267 2.92 19.83 14.29
CA GLY A 267 1.84 19.76 15.28
C GLY A 267 2.35 19.81 16.73
N LEU A 268 3.42 19.07 17.03
CA LEU A 268 4.05 19.07 18.35
C LEU A 268 4.77 20.39 18.65
N LYS A 269 5.48 20.98 17.67
CA LYS A 269 6.16 22.27 17.84
C LYS A 269 5.16 23.39 18.13
N ASP A 270 4.02 23.42 17.45
CA ASP A 270 2.95 24.40 17.66
C ASP A 270 2.37 24.28 19.09
N ALA A 271 2.47 23.10 19.71
CA ALA A 271 2.13 22.85 21.12
C ALA A 271 3.31 23.07 22.11
N GLY A 272 4.45 23.59 21.65
CA GLY A 272 5.63 23.86 22.48
C GLY A 272 6.55 22.67 22.76
N TRP A 273 6.35 21.54 22.08
CA TRP A 273 7.17 20.34 22.28
C TRP A 273 8.48 20.40 21.48
N ARG A 274 9.49 19.63 21.95
CA ARG A 274 10.81 19.54 21.30
C ARG A 274 11.23 18.09 21.03
N LYS A 275 11.82 17.83 19.87
CA LYS A 275 12.44 16.53 19.59
C LYS A 275 13.67 16.35 20.49
N SER A 276 13.73 15.28 21.27
CA SER A 276 14.88 14.98 22.15
C SER A 276 15.76 13.86 21.64
N ILE A 277 15.24 13.00 20.76
CA ILE A 277 15.96 11.87 20.19
C ILE A 277 15.35 11.47 18.85
N GLU A 278 16.18 10.92 17.97
CA GLU A 278 15.72 10.27 16.75
C GLU A 278 16.58 9.07 16.38
N GLY A 279 16.07 8.18 15.53
CA GLY A 279 16.84 7.02 15.09
C GLY A 279 16.20 6.22 13.97
N PHE A 280 16.99 5.29 13.43
CA PHE A 280 16.61 4.40 12.34
C PHE A 280 16.63 2.95 12.81
N THR A 281 15.56 2.20 12.52
CA THR A 281 15.41 0.79 12.90
C THR A 281 15.61 -0.16 11.72
N GLN A 282 15.73 0.38 10.50
CA GLN A 282 15.67 -0.37 9.25
C GLN A 282 14.38 -1.19 9.07
N TRP A 283 13.34 -0.94 9.89
CA TRP A 283 12.13 -1.78 10.01
C TRP A 283 12.43 -3.26 10.27
N THR A 284 13.52 -3.56 10.97
CA THR A 284 13.91 -4.93 11.34
C THR A 284 13.70 -5.17 12.84
N PRO A 285 13.39 -6.41 13.27
CA PRO A 285 13.36 -6.76 14.69
C PRO A 285 14.62 -6.39 15.45
N GLN A 286 15.79 -6.57 14.82
CA GLN A 286 17.08 -6.22 15.40
C GLN A 286 17.22 -4.71 15.61
N GLY A 287 16.98 -3.91 14.57
CA GLY A 287 17.12 -2.46 14.66
C GLY A 287 16.08 -1.83 15.61
N MET A 288 14.85 -2.37 15.66
CA MET A 288 13.85 -1.96 16.64
C MET A 288 14.27 -2.29 18.08
N THR A 289 14.78 -3.51 18.32
CA THR A 289 15.30 -3.90 19.64
C THR A 289 16.46 -3.00 20.07
N GLN A 290 17.39 -2.70 19.15
CA GLN A 290 18.50 -1.80 19.41
C GLN A 290 18.01 -0.38 19.74
N ALA A 291 17.07 0.16 18.96
CA ALA A 291 16.53 1.50 19.16
C ALA A 291 15.76 1.61 20.49
N GLY A 292 14.90 0.65 20.81
CA GLY A 292 14.15 0.62 22.07
C GLY A 292 15.05 0.52 23.30
N ASN A 293 16.04 -0.40 23.27
CA ASN A 293 17.02 -0.52 24.36
C ASN A 293 17.90 0.73 24.49
N SER A 294 18.33 1.32 23.36
CA SER A 294 19.14 2.54 23.36
C SER A 294 18.36 3.73 23.91
N LEU A 295 17.09 3.88 23.53
CA LEU A 295 16.20 4.90 24.09
C LEU A 295 16.12 4.76 25.61
N TYR A 296 15.81 3.57 26.10
CA TYR A 296 15.70 3.29 27.52
C TYR A 296 17.00 3.59 28.27
N ALA A 297 18.14 3.11 27.76
CA ALA A 297 19.45 3.29 28.36
C ALA A 297 19.96 4.74 28.30
N SER A 298 19.48 5.55 27.35
CA SER A 298 19.93 6.94 27.18
C SER A 298 19.59 7.86 28.34
N GLY A 299 18.59 7.50 29.16
CA GLY A 299 18.06 8.35 30.23
C GLY A 299 17.32 9.61 29.76
N ARG A 300 17.19 9.86 28.44
CA ARG A 300 16.53 11.06 27.89
C ARG A 300 15.02 11.11 28.17
N ALA A 301 14.40 9.97 28.50
CA ALA A 301 13.02 9.81 28.97
C ALA A 301 11.99 10.76 28.30
N PRO A 302 11.82 10.71 26.97
CA PRO A 302 10.80 11.53 26.31
C PRO A 302 9.39 11.19 26.78
N GLU A 303 8.50 12.16 26.75
CA GLU A 303 7.09 11.97 27.10
C GLU A 303 6.33 11.17 26.03
N ALA A 304 6.74 11.29 24.77
CA ALA A 304 6.16 10.54 23.65
C ALA A 304 7.22 9.96 22.71
N VAL A 305 6.90 8.85 22.05
CA VAL A 305 7.69 8.25 20.97
C VAL A 305 6.79 8.00 19.79
N ALA A 306 7.15 8.56 18.64
CA ALA A 306 6.49 8.28 17.37
C ALA A 306 7.39 7.41 16.48
N TYR A 307 6.80 6.40 15.84
CA TYR A 307 7.51 5.46 15.00
C TYR A 307 6.60 4.90 13.91
N ASP A 308 7.09 4.80 12.67
CA ASP A 308 6.32 4.30 11.52
C ASP A 308 6.32 2.77 11.35
N TYR A 309 6.47 2.05 12.46
CA TYR A 309 6.28 0.62 12.53
C TYR A 309 5.94 0.20 13.97
N THR A 310 5.86 -1.11 14.19
CA THR A 310 5.33 -1.66 15.45
C THR A 310 6.13 -1.28 16.70
N LEU A 311 5.43 -1.11 17.82
CA LEU A 311 5.93 -0.39 19.02
C LEU A 311 6.37 -1.29 20.19
N GLU A 312 6.17 -2.61 20.12
CA GLU A 312 6.47 -3.55 21.23
C GLU A 312 7.93 -3.48 21.70
N TYR A 313 8.84 -3.20 20.77
CA TYR A 313 10.28 -3.09 21.05
C TYR A 313 10.64 -1.82 21.82
N PHE A 314 9.86 -0.75 21.68
CA PHE A 314 10.01 0.48 22.46
C PHE A 314 9.35 0.36 23.83
N MET A 315 8.31 -0.47 23.95
CA MET A 315 7.60 -0.70 25.21
C MET A 315 8.33 -1.71 26.13
N ALA A 316 8.93 -2.75 25.56
CA ALA A 316 9.52 -3.86 26.30
C ALA A 316 10.56 -3.48 27.37
N PRO A 317 11.53 -2.57 27.11
CA PRO A 317 12.55 -2.24 28.10
C PRO A 317 11.97 -1.56 29.35
N TYR A 318 10.90 -0.76 29.19
CA TYR A 318 10.24 -0.08 30.29
C TYR A 318 9.43 -1.07 31.15
N LEU A 319 8.65 -1.93 30.51
CA LEU A 319 7.86 -2.95 31.22
C LEU A 319 8.74 -3.94 31.97
N LYS A 320 9.88 -4.35 31.40
CA LYS A 320 10.86 -5.22 32.08
C LYS A 320 11.45 -4.58 33.35
N ALA A 321 11.42 -3.25 33.43
CA ALA A 321 11.92 -2.49 34.56
C ALA A 321 10.79 -1.99 35.50
N ASP A 322 9.57 -2.51 35.35
CA ASP A 322 8.38 -2.08 36.09
C ASP A 322 8.10 -0.58 35.96
N ARG A 323 8.38 -0.01 34.78
CA ARG A 323 8.19 1.41 34.47
C ARG A 323 7.13 1.60 33.40
N THR A 324 6.37 2.68 33.53
CA THR A 324 5.46 3.14 32.47
C THR A 324 6.28 3.55 31.25
N PRO A 325 5.96 3.04 30.04
CA PRO A 325 6.58 3.51 28.80
C PRO A 325 6.18 4.96 28.48
N PRO A 326 6.89 5.66 27.57
CA PRO A 326 6.39 6.91 27.00
C PRO A 326 5.04 6.69 26.30
N ILE A 327 4.32 7.77 26.00
CA ILE A 327 3.15 7.70 25.11
C ILE A 327 3.64 7.23 23.73
N LEU A 328 3.07 6.14 23.22
CA LEU A 328 3.52 5.55 21.96
C LEU A 328 2.61 5.98 20.81
N MET A 329 3.18 6.29 19.65
CA MET A 329 2.42 6.67 18.46
C MET A 329 2.94 5.91 17.26
N SER A 330 2.05 5.26 16.51
CA SER A 330 2.43 4.58 15.28
C SER A 330 1.30 4.42 14.30
N ASP A 331 1.61 4.49 13.03
CA ASP A 331 0.66 4.25 11.94
C ASP A 331 0.62 2.76 11.51
N VAL A 332 1.49 1.92 12.09
CA VAL A 332 1.56 0.47 11.87
C VAL A 332 1.78 -0.27 13.19
N VAL A 333 0.94 -1.25 13.50
CA VAL A 333 1.03 -2.06 14.73
C VAL A 333 0.83 -3.54 14.47
N ASN A 334 1.52 -4.38 15.23
CA ASN A 334 1.35 -5.83 15.20
C ASN A 334 0.56 -6.38 16.40
N TYR A 335 0.05 -7.59 16.29
CA TYR A 335 -0.60 -8.30 17.41
C TYR A 335 0.32 -8.50 18.63
N ALA A 336 1.65 -8.54 18.44
CA ALA A 336 2.62 -8.55 19.54
C ALA A 336 2.49 -7.31 20.43
N PHE A 337 2.30 -6.13 19.82
CA PHE A 337 2.08 -4.89 20.55
C PHE A 337 0.76 -4.92 21.31
N LEU A 338 -0.33 -5.37 20.69
CA LEU A 338 -1.63 -5.52 21.39
C LEU A 338 -1.55 -6.49 22.57
N LYS A 339 -0.88 -7.63 22.41
CA LYS A 339 -0.64 -8.60 23.49
C LYS A 339 0.12 -7.97 24.65
N GLN A 340 1.21 -7.27 24.33
CA GLN A 340 2.05 -6.64 25.33
C GLN A 340 1.32 -5.49 26.05
N PHE A 341 0.49 -4.73 25.32
CA PHE A 341 -0.31 -3.65 25.86
C PHE A 341 -1.39 -4.19 26.81
N LYS A 342 -2.07 -5.27 26.42
CA LYS A 342 -3.02 -5.99 27.28
C LYS A 342 -2.37 -6.46 28.57
N GLN A 343 -1.19 -7.09 28.48
CA GLN A 343 -0.45 -7.53 29.67
C GLN A 343 -0.10 -6.35 30.58
N ALA A 344 0.39 -5.25 30.01
CA ALA A 344 0.70 -4.04 30.77
C ALA A 344 -0.54 -3.51 31.53
N GLN A 345 -1.73 -3.52 30.91
CA GLN A 345 -2.98 -3.14 31.58
C GLN A 345 -3.35 -4.09 32.72
N GLU A 346 -3.20 -5.40 32.52
CA GLU A 346 -3.45 -6.43 33.54
C GLU A 346 -2.48 -6.30 34.74
N ASP A 347 -1.25 -5.87 34.48
CA ASP A 347 -0.22 -5.60 35.48
C ASP A 347 -0.39 -4.21 36.15
N GLY A 348 -1.45 -3.46 35.82
CA GLY A 348 -1.75 -2.15 36.40
C GLY A 348 -0.91 -0.99 35.85
N VAL A 349 -0.15 -1.21 34.77
CA VAL A 349 0.63 -0.18 34.08
C VAL A 349 -0.30 0.68 33.22
N LYS A 350 -0.30 1.99 33.48
CA LYS A 350 -1.05 2.99 32.71
C LYS A 350 -0.34 3.34 31.39
N ALA A 351 -0.15 2.36 30.52
CA ALA A 351 0.40 2.60 29.18
C ALA A 351 -0.64 3.35 28.31
N THR A 352 -0.14 4.14 27.36
CA THR A 352 -0.98 4.89 26.41
C THR A 352 -0.39 4.81 25.02
N ALA A 353 -1.24 4.62 24.02
CA ALA A 353 -0.81 4.67 22.63
C ALA A 353 -1.88 5.24 21.69
N PHE A 354 -1.43 5.89 20.62
CA PHE A 354 -2.24 6.33 19.50
C PHE A 354 -1.80 5.58 18.24
N VAL A 355 -2.72 4.89 17.59
CA VAL A 355 -2.40 3.96 16.51
C VAL A 355 -3.27 4.18 15.28
N ALA A 356 -2.81 3.81 14.10
CA ALA A 356 -3.63 3.80 12.89
C ALA A 356 -3.72 2.38 12.29
N ASN A 357 -4.51 2.23 11.23
CA ASN A 357 -4.96 0.93 10.73
C ASN A 357 -3.94 0.11 9.92
N SER A 358 -2.63 0.27 10.14
CA SER A 358 -1.51 -0.43 9.48
C SER A 358 -1.52 -0.53 7.95
N ARG A 359 -2.58 -0.18 7.22
CA ARG A 359 -2.64 -0.02 5.76
C ARG A 359 -2.23 -1.23 4.90
N VAL A 360 -1.96 -2.41 5.48
CA VAL A 360 -1.57 -3.61 4.71
C VAL A 360 -2.59 -4.01 3.65
N TRP A 361 -3.86 -3.66 3.84
CA TRP A 361 -4.94 -3.97 2.92
C TRP A 361 -5.09 -2.95 1.79
N TYR A 362 -4.30 -1.88 1.74
CA TYR A 362 -4.35 -0.88 0.67
C TYR A 362 -4.03 -1.49 -0.71
N GLY A 363 -3.27 -2.60 -0.76
CA GLY A 363 -3.07 -3.36 -2.00
C GLY A 363 -4.38 -3.81 -2.65
N ARG A 364 -5.45 -3.99 -1.88
CA ARG A 364 -6.80 -4.29 -2.38
C ARG A 364 -7.38 -3.13 -3.18
N ILE A 365 -7.24 -1.91 -2.67
CA ILE A 365 -7.67 -0.69 -3.37
C ILE A 365 -6.89 -0.54 -4.67
N GLY A 366 -5.57 -0.76 -4.64
CA GLY A 366 -4.73 -0.66 -5.83
C GLY A 366 -5.16 -1.62 -6.96
N VAL A 367 -5.48 -2.87 -6.62
CA VAL A 367 -5.99 -3.86 -7.58
C VAL A 367 -7.34 -3.43 -8.14
N THR A 368 -8.27 -3.04 -7.28
CA THR A 368 -9.61 -2.60 -7.71
C THR A 368 -9.52 -1.37 -8.63
N ALA A 369 -8.73 -0.35 -8.26
CA ALA A 369 -8.49 0.83 -9.07
C ALA A 369 -7.96 0.48 -10.47
N GLY A 370 -6.96 -0.39 -10.54
CA GLY A 370 -6.35 -0.81 -11.79
C GLY A 370 -7.34 -1.57 -12.69
N ILE A 371 -8.13 -2.47 -12.10
CA ILE A 371 -9.18 -3.22 -12.82
C ILE A 371 -10.23 -2.25 -13.39
N MET A 372 -10.76 -1.36 -12.55
CA MET A 372 -11.78 -0.37 -12.95
C MET A 372 -11.28 0.51 -14.08
N ALA A 373 -10.06 1.08 -13.93
CA ALA A 373 -9.44 1.92 -14.96
C ALA A 373 -9.23 1.16 -16.27
N LYS A 374 -8.76 -0.09 -16.22
CA LYS A 374 -8.51 -0.91 -17.41
C LYS A 374 -9.80 -1.28 -18.15
N GLN A 375 -10.92 -1.33 -17.45
CA GLN A 375 -12.25 -1.59 -18.01
C GLN A 375 -12.96 -0.34 -18.51
N GLY A 376 -12.30 0.83 -18.47
CA GLY A 376 -12.91 2.10 -18.88
C GLY A 376 -13.97 2.61 -17.92
N GLN A 377 -14.02 2.09 -16.68
CA GLN A 377 -14.85 2.69 -15.64
C GLN A 377 -14.24 4.02 -15.21
N LYS A 378 -15.09 4.94 -14.72
CA LYS A 378 -14.62 6.21 -14.19
C LYS A 378 -13.86 5.96 -12.88
N VAL A 379 -12.60 6.36 -12.85
CA VAL A 379 -11.74 6.38 -11.66
C VAL A 379 -11.10 7.75 -11.59
N ASP A 380 -11.25 8.43 -10.45
CA ASP A 380 -10.57 9.71 -10.24
C ASP A 380 -9.07 9.49 -10.11
N HIS A 381 -8.27 10.47 -10.53
CA HIS A 381 -6.81 10.33 -10.51
C HIS A 381 -6.29 10.14 -9.09
N GLU A 382 -6.89 10.83 -8.11
CA GLU A 382 -6.55 10.69 -6.70
C GLU A 382 -7.73 10.07 -5.95
N VAL A 383 -7.49 8.92 -5.31
CA VAL A 383 -8.48 8.19 -4.51
C VAL A 383 -8.32 8.59 -3.05
N SER A 384 -9.36 9.20 -2.48
CA SER A 384 -9.36 9.60 -1.07
C SER A 384 -9.71 8.42 -0.17
N ILE A 385 -8.82 8.12 0.80
CA ILE A 385 -8.98 6.98 1.71
C ILE A 385 -8.94 7.50 3.16
N PRO A 386 -10.02 7.33 3.95
CA PRO A 386 -10.02 7.69 5.36
C PRO A 386 -8.89 6.98 6.13
N TYR A 387 -8.09 7.73 6.87
CA TYR A 387 -6.97 7.16 7.63
C TYR A 387 -6.83 7.78 9.03
N PRO A 388 -7.74 7.44 9.96
CA PRO A 388 -7.72 8.01 11.30
C PRO A 388 -6.61 7.40 12.15
N MET A 389 -5.99 8.24 12.99
CA MET A 389 -5.21 7.80 14.14
C MET A 389 -6.09 7.82 15.40
N VAL A 390 -6.18 6.70 16.09
CA VAL A 390 -7.13 6.44 17.19
C VAL A 390 -6.40 6.11 18.49
N ASP A 391 -7.10 6.25 19.62
CA ASP A 391 -6.61 5.71 20.88
C ASP A 391 -6.56 4.18 20.81
N ILE A 392 -5.51 3.58 21.36
CA ILE A 392 -5.32 2.12 21.38
C ILE A 392 -6.51 1.37 21.99
N SER A 393 -7.25 1.96 22.92
CA SER A 393 -8.47 1.39 23.48
C SER A 393 -9.57 1.12 22.45
N GLU A 394 -9.61 1.87 21.34
CA GLU A 394 -10.53 1.62 20.21
C GLU A 394 -10.11 0.37 19.42
N VAL A 395 -8.83 -0.01 19.47
CA VAL A 395 -8.27 -1.16 18.73
C VAL A 395 -8.20 -2.41 19.59
N MET A 396 -8.06 -2.29 20.91
CA MET A 396 -8.01 -3.44 21.82
C MET A 396 -9.14 -4.47 21.67
N PRO A 397 -10.40 -4.10 21.33
CA PRO A 397 -11.46 -5.06 21.04
C PRO A 397 -11.16 -6.01 19.86
N THR A 398 -10.21 -5.66 18.98
CA THR A 398 -9.79 -6.52 17.86
C THR A 398 -8.66 -7.48 18.22
N TYR A 399 -8.19 -7.47 19.48
CA TYR A 399 -7.16 -8.39 19.94
C TYR A 399 -7.66 -9.84 19.91
N ASP A 400 -6.91 -10.69 19.20
CA ASP A 400 -7.14 -12.13 19.09
C ASP A 400 -5.84 -12.84 19.46
N PRO A 401 -5.79 -13.61 20.57
CA PRO A 401 -4.59 -14.31 20.98
C PRO A 401 -4.16 -15.42 20.01
N ALA A 402 -5.03 -15.86 19.09
CA ALA A 402 -4.68 -16.84 18.06
C ALA A 402 -3.91 -16.21 16.88
N MET A 403 -3.98 -14.88 16.69
CA MET A 403 -3.27 -14.21 15.62
C MET A 403 -1.75 -14.29 15.80
N PRO A 404 -0.97 -14.48 14.71
CA PRO A 404 0.48 -14.46 14.80
C PRO A 404 1.00 -13.13 15.36
N ALA A 405 2.02 -13.20 16.22
CA ALA A 405 2.54 -12.03 16.92
C ALA A 405 3.01 -10.92 15.97
N ASN A 406 3.61 -11.28 14.83
CA ASN A 406 4.09 -10.34 13.81
C ASN A 406 3.06 -10.00 12.72
N ALA A 407 1.79 -10.42 12.87
CA ALA A 407 0.73 -10.02 11.96
C ALA A 407 0.35 -8.54 12.20
N PRO A 408 0.26 -7.72 11.15
CA PRO A 408 -0.21 -6.34 11.25
C PRO A 408 -1.70 -6.23 11.60
N VAL A 409 -2.09 -5.15 12.27
CA VAL A 409 -3.47 -4.89 12.70
C VAL A 409 -4.04 -3.68 11.96
N PRO A 410 -5.16 -3.81 11.25
CA PRO A 410 -5.87 -5.03 10.92
C PRO A 410 -5.32 -5.67 9.63
N THR A 411 -5.57 -6.96 9.50
CA THR A 411 -5.60 -7.68 8.23
C THR A 411 -6.97 -8.34 8.10
N LEU A 412 -7.43 -8.64 6.89
CA LEU A 412 -8.64 -9.43 6.66
C LEU A 412 -8.45 -10.93 6.88
N PHE A 413 -7.21 -11.40 6.94
CA PHE A 413 -6.90 -12.80 7.22
C PHE A 413 -7.27 -13.17 8.65
N ASN A 414 -7.90 -14.34 8.84
CA ASN A 414 -8.02 -14.92 10.18
C ASN A 414 -6.67 -15.48 10.67
N ALA A 415 -6.58 -15.89 11.93
CA ALA A 415 -5.35 -16.41 12.54
C ALA A 415 -4.63 -17.49 11.71
N LYS A 416 -5.37 -18.47 11.19
CA LYS A 416 -4.80 -19.56 10.38
C LYS A 416 -4.27 -19.04 9.06
N GLN A 417 -5.02 -18.18 8.38
CA GLN A 417 -4.63 -17.58 7.12
C GLN A 417 -3.41 -16.68 7.29
N ALA A 418 -3.41 -15.83 8.31
CA ALA A 418 -2.29 -14.93 8.63
C ALA A 418 -1.01 -15.73 8.92
N ALA A 419 -1.11 -16.83 9.68
CA ALA A 419 0.03 -17.71 9.92
C ALA A 419 0.61 -18.31 8.63
N ALA A 420 -0.26 -18.75 7.72
CA ALA A 420 0.16 -19.30 6.43
C ALA A 420 0.78 -18.23 5.51
N VAL A 421 0.19 -17.04 5.45
CA VAL A 421 0.73 -15.87 4.71
C VAL A 421 2.14 -15.53 5.17
N LEU A 422 2.36 -15.44 6.48
CA LEU A 422 3.65 -15.07 7.06
C LEU A 422 4.70 -16.18 6.88
N ALA A 423 4.28 -17.45 6.85
CA ALA A 423 5.16 -18.58 6.56
C ALA A 423 5.55 -18.68 5.07
N ALA A 424 4.71 -18.19 4.15
CA ALA A 424 5.00 -18.21 2.71
C ALA A 424 5.99 -17.11 2.29
N GLY A 425 6.17 -16.08 3.12
CA GLY A 425 7.11 -14.98 2.86
C GLY A 425 8.50 -15.16 3.47
N SER A 426 8.70 -16.21 4.27
CA SER A 426 9.96 -16.55 4.95
C SER A 426 10.89 -17.47 4.14
#